data_AF-A1ZD21-F1
#
_entry.id   AF-A1ZD21-F1
#
_cell.length_a   1.000
_cell.length_b   1.000
_cell.length_c   1.000
_cell.angle_alpha   90.00
_cell.angle_beta   90.00
_cell.angle_gamma   90.00
#
_symmetry.space_group_name_H-M   'P 1'
#
loop_
_entity.id
_entity.type
_entity.pdbx_description
1 polymer ?
#
loop_
_entity_poly.entity_id
_entity_poly.type
_entity_poly.pdbx_seq_one_letter_code
_entity_poly.pdbx_strand_id
1 'polypeptide(L)'
;MIILFVLPGCKQKKDKSASSQPSQGKVAAPAKATPTLDTPTQTRIPYPQKAPAGQFFYLTKNYTKAALDQVKKKELDSWNKEISQEFGLTFKTKYTQKYFNIAYRCSQEQVDFLLYNLKMFFEPTYPKYFRYEPSFPFKIVYFGSKKEYSRYTGSEAYGFYLPKTKTLYTYANSGEGTLWHELVHAFVDANTHHQVQQWFSEGLASFYEMAAVYGNKFHEGYTNWRHPTLKKKIRKKEFLPLADFMQEKYMSEGHGYAKARFLFCYLWIHRKMPDFVNAYLYELAPKYKGKELGKQAIKTLEKMLDKDIAAIEQDYKKRALTYGKMSRLKKIKK
;
A
#
# COMPACT_ATOMS: atom_id res chain seq x y z
N MET A 1 -58.06 -10.71 9.99
CA MET A 1 -58.16 -9.75 8.87
C MET A 1 -56.83 -9.76 8.15
N ILE A 2 -56.79 -10.53 7.06
CA ILE A 2 -55.63 -10.85 6.22
C ILE A 2 -55.55 -9.76 5.15
N ILE A 3 -54.38 -9.15 4.96
CA ILE A 3 -54.10 -8.37 3.76
C ILE A 3 -52.78 -8.87 3.15
N LEU A 4 -52.97 -9.69 2.12
CA LEU A 4 -52.05 -10.06 1.05
C LEU A 4 -51.92 -8.88 0.08
N PHE A 5 -50.69 -8.56 -0.38
CA PHE A 5 -50.44 -7.96 -1.71
C PHE A 5 -49.05 -8.44 -2.16
N VAL A 6 -48.96 -9.46 -3.01
CA VAL A 6 -48.95 -9.45 -4.49
C VAL A 6 -47.81 -8.62 -5.09
N LEU A 7 -46.81 -9.35 -5.60
CA LEU A 7 -45.79 -8.88 -6.53
C LEU A 7 -46.40 -8.59 -7.92
N PRO A 8 -45.78 -7.68 -8.69
CA PRO A 8 -45.70 -7.88 -10.13
C PRO A 8 -44.26 -7.79 -10.67
N GLY A 9 -43.88 -8.83 -11.40
CA GLY A 9 -43.54 -8.70 -12.82
C GLY A 9 -42.16 -8.12 -13.20
N CYS A 10 -41.27 -9.01 -13.61
CA CYS A 10 -40.05 -8.75 -14.39
C CYS A 10 -40.23 -7.74 -15.54
N LYS A 11 -39.32 -6.76 -15.63
CA LYS A 11 -38.73 -6.32 -16.91
C LYS A 11 -37.23 -6.10 -16.72
N GLN A 12 -36.44 -6.88 -17.46
CA GLN A 12 -35.01 -6.69 -17.64
C GLN A 12 -34.73 -5.36 -18.35
N LYS A 13 -33.78 -4.57 -17.82
CA LYS A 13 -32.86 -3.79 -18.66
C LYS A 13 -31.46 -3.90 -18.09
N LYS A 14 -30.57 -4.39 -18.95
CA LYS A 14 -29.11 -4.41 -18.80
C LYS A 14 -28.61 -2.97 -18.67
N ASP A 15 -27.76 -2.72 -17.66
CA ASP A 15 -26.38 -2.24 -17.88
C ASP A 15 -25.65 -2.16 -16.53
N LYS A 16 -24.91 -3.23 -16.24
CA LYS A 16 -23.97 -3.31 -15.12
C LYS A 16 -22.68 -2.60 -15.53
N SER A 17 -22.43 -1.39 -14.99
CA SER A 17 -21.06 -0.93 -14.78
C SER A 17 -20.70 -1.21 -13.32
N ALA A 18 -20.16 -2.41 -13.07
CA ALA A 18 -19.64 -2.77 -11.76
C ALA A 18 -18.33 -2.01 -11.54
N SER A 19 -18.40 -0.88 -10.82
CA SER A 19 -17.23 -0.24 -10.23
C SER A 19 -17.03 -0.87 -8.85
N SER A 20 -16.17 -1.89 -8.76
CA SER A 20 -15.69 -2.40 -7.48
C SER A 20 -14.68 -1.42 -6.92
N GLN A 21 -15.13 -0.56 -6.00
CA GLN A 21 -14.25 0.23 -5.14
C GLN A 21 -13.90 -0.61 -3.91
N PRO A 22 -12.64 -0.66 -3.47
CA PRO A 22 -12.34 -1.21 -2.15
C PRO A 22 -12.80 -0.17 -1.11
N SER A 23 -13.98 -0.39 -0.54
CA SER A 23 -14.32 0.22 0.75
C SER A 23 -13.60 -0.59 1.83
N GLN A 24 -12.76 0.07 2.62
CA GLN A 24 -12.38 -0.48 3.91
C GLN A 24 -13.59 -0.34 4.82
N GLY A 25 -14.54 -1.27 4.68
CA GLY A 25 -15.57 -1.49 5.68
C GLY A 25 -14.89 -1.84 7.00
N LYS A 26 -15.41 -1.28 8.09
CA LYS A 26 -14.99 -1.61 9.46
C LYS A 26 -15.03 -3.14 9.64
N VAL A 27 -13.87 -3.78 9.58
CA VAL A 27 -13.74 -5.19 9.97
C VAL A 27 -13.88 -5.23 11.49
N ALA A 28 -14.96 -5.83 11.96
CA ALA A 28 -15.16 -6.12 13.37
C ALA A 28 -14.16 -7.22 13.79
N ALA A 29 -13.08 -6.83 14.46
CA ALA A 29 -12.23 -7.76 15.17
C ALA A 29 -12.95 -8.25 16.44
N PRO A 30 -12.92 -9.56 16.78
CA PRO A 30 -13.30 -10.00 18.11
C PRO A 30 -12.31 -9.44 19.15
N ALA A 31 -12.85 -9.11 20.31
CA ALA A 31 -12.31 -8.14 21.26
C ALA A 31 -11.18 -8.64 22.18
N LYS A 32 -10.49 -7.63 22.74
CA LYS A 32 -9.66 -7.57 23.97
C LYS A 32 -8.18 -7.98 23.87
N ALA A 33 -7.34 -6.97 23.61
CA ALA A 33 -6.12 -6.73 24.37
C ALA A 33 -5.79 -5.23 24.29
N THR A 34 -5.72 -4.57 25.44
CA THR A 34 -5.35 -3.16 25.64
C THR A 34 -3.98 -2.87 25.02
N PRO A 35 -3.76 -1.74 24.33
CA PRO A 35 -2.45 -1.42 23.78
C PRO A 35 -1.51 -0.99 24.91
N THR A 36 -0.55 -1.83 25.27
CA THR A 36 0.71 -1.37 25.85
C THR A 36 1.53 -0.73 24.73
N LEU A 37 1.30 0.55 24.49
CA LEU A 37 2.30 1.43 23.91
C LEU A 37 3.38 1.61 24.98
N ASP A 38 4.45 0.82 24.91
CA ASP A 38 5.81 1.20 25.33
C ASP A 38 6.76 0.02 25.22
N THR A 39 7.74 0.11 24.32
CA THR A 39 9.06 -0.52 24.47
C THR A 39 10.07 0.29 23.65
N PRO A 40 11.31 0.49 24.15
CA PRO A 40 12.19 1.58 23.76
C PRO A 40 12.71 1.46 22.34
N THR A 41 13.09 2.63 21.81
CA THR A 41 13.89 2.93 20.62
C THR A 41 14.81 1.79 20.18
N GLN A 42 14.25 0.81 19.45
CA GLN A 42 15.07 -0.20 18.80
C GLN A 42 15.94 0.56 17.79
N THR A 43 17.27 0.52 17.97
CA THR A 43 18.21 1.22 17.08
C THR A 43 17.96 0.76 15.65
N ARG A 44 17.45 1.68 14.82
CA ARG A 44 17.10 1.37 13.43
C ARG A 44 18.37 1.24 12.61
N ILE A 45 18.47 0.16 11.87
CA ILE A 45 19.66 -0.15 11.07
C ILE A 45 19.49 0.47 9.68
N PRO A 46 20.45 1.27 9.17
CA PRO A 46 20.34 1.86 7.84
C PRO A 46 20.26 0.81 6.72
N TYR A 47 19.47 1.06 5.68
CA TYR A 47 19.39 0.24 4.48
C TYR A 47 20.26 0.84 3.35
N PRO A 48 20.92 0.03 2.51
CA PRO A 48 21.06 -1.43 2.62
C PRO A 48 22.26 -1.82 3.48
N GLN A 49 22.09 -2.85 4.30
CA GLN A 49 23.23 -3.54 4.88
C GLN A 49 23.86 -4.50 3.87
N LYS A 50 25.18 -4.44 3.77
CA LYS A 50 25.97 -5.39 2.99
C LYS A 50 26.43 -6.50 3.92
N ALA A 51 26.12 -7.74 3.54
CA ALA A 51 26.67 -8.90 4.22
C ALA A 51 28.03 -9.30 3.60
N PRO A 52 28.95 -9.86 4.40
CA PRO A 52 30.16 -10.49 3.88
C PRO A 52 29.85 -11.57 2.83
N ALA A 53 30.84 -11.91 2.00
CA ALA A 53 30.69 -12.98 1.02
C ALA A 53 30.25 -14.30 1.69
N GLY A 54 29.24 -14.96 1.11
CA GLY A 54 28.65 -16.18 1.66
C GLY A 54 27.68 -15.96 2.84
N GLN A 55 27.42 -14.72 3.23
CA GLN A 55 26.47 -14.36 4.28
C GLN A 55 25.30 -13.51 3.75
N PHE A 56 24.24 -13.45 4.55
CA PHE A 56 23.02 -12.71 4.27
C PHE A 56 22.65 -11.86 5.49
N PHE A 57 22.45 -10.56 5.28
CA PHE A 57 21.95 -9.69 6.32
C PHE A 57 20.44 -9.90 6.44
N TYR A 58 19.97 -10.17 7.66
CA TYR A 58 18.56 -10.34 7.95
C TYR A 58 18.18 -9.69 9.28
N LEU A 59 17.28 -8.71 9.20
CA LEU A 59 16.75 -7.84 10.25
C LEU A 59 17.82 -7.06 11.04
N THR A 60 18.66 -7.77 11.79
CA THR A 60 19.61 -7.18 12.73
C THR A 60 21.04 -7.68 12.59
N LYS A 61 21.29 -8.79 11.87
CA LYS A 61 22.63 -9.37 11.78
C LYS A 61 22.83 -10.21 10.52
N ASN A 62 24.09 -10.57 10.28
CA ASN A 62 24.48 -11.46 9.20
C ASN A 62 24.34 -12.93 9.61
N TYR A 63 23.96 -13.77 8.66
CA TYR A 63 23.83 -15.21 8.80
C TYR A 63 24.53 -15.92 7.65
N THR A 64 25.12 -17.08 7.90
CA THR A 64 25.40 -18.05 6.82
C THR A 64 24.08 -18.53 6.23
N LYS A 65 24.13 -19.11 5.02
CA LYS A 65 22.91 -19.64 4.38
C LYS A 65 22.19 -20.66 5.27
N ALA A 66 22.92 -21.64 5.81
CA ALA A 66 22.34 -22.67 6.67
C ALA A 66 21.72 -22.09 7.97
N ALA A 67 22.39 -21.12 8.59
CA ALA A 67 21.87 -20.47 9.80
C ALA A 67 20.61 -19.64 9.51
N LEU A 68 20.58 -18.91 8.39
CA LEU A 68 19.40 -18.17 7.95
C LEU A 68 18.22 -19.11 7.71
N ASP A 69 18.47 -20.25 7.05
CA ASP A 69 17.42 -21.23 6.74
C ASP A 69 16.82 -21.85 8.02
N GLN A 70 17.65 -22.09 9.05
CA GLN A 70 17.17 -22.54 10.37
C GLN A 70 16.31 -21.47 11.06
N VAL A 71 16.76 -20.20 11.05
CA VAL A 71 15.99 -19.08 11.61
C VAL A 71 14.64 -18.95 10.91
N LYS A 72 14.65 -18.93 9.57
CA LYS A 72 13.43 -18.82 8.75
C LYS A 72 12.49 -19.99 8.96
N LYS A 73 13.01 -21.22 9.05
CA LYS A 73 12.19 -22.39 9.37
C LYS A 73 11.49 -22.23 10.72
N LYS A 74 12.22 -21.86 11.78
CA LYS A 74 11.64 -21.65 13.11
C LYS A 74 10.59 -20.54 13.12
N GLU A 75 10.87 -19.41 12.46
CA GLU A 75 9.91 -18.31 12.32
C GLU A 75 8.63 -18.76 11.62
N LEU A 76 8.77 -19.47 10.49
CA LEU A 76 7.64 -19.96 9.71
C LEU A 76 6.86 -21.02 10.48
N ASP A 77 7.51 -21.96 11.17
CA ASP A 77 6.83 -23.01 11.92
C ASP A 77 5.99 -22.42 13.07
N SER A 78 6.56 -21.45 13.81
CA SER A 78 5.84 -20.72 14.87
C SER A 78 4.64 -19.96 14.30
N TRP A 79 4.90 -19.14 13.27
CA TRP A 79 3.85 -18.32 12.68
C TRP A 79 2.77 -19.15 11.98
N ASN A 80 3.13 -20.27 11.34
CA ASN A 80 2.20 -21.18 10.69
C ASN A 80 1.25 -21.81 11.72
N LYS A 81 1.76 -22.19 12.89
CA LYS A 81 0.92 -22.71 13.98
C LYS A 81 -0.10 -21.66 14.44
N GLU A 82 0.34 -20.42 14.63
CA GLU A 82 -0.53 -19.30 15.02
C GLU A 82 -1.66 -19.06 14.02
N ILE A 83 -1.34 -18.89 12.73
CA ILE A 83 -2.36 -18.62 11.70
C ILE A 83 -3.24 -19.84 11.41
N SER A 84 -2.70 -21.06 11.53
CA SER A 84 -3.50 -22.27 11.38
C SER A 84 -4.52 -22.42 12.50
N GLN A 85 -4.14 -22.05 13.71
CA GLN A 85 -5.06 -21.99 14.85
C GLN A 85 -6.08 -20.85 14.68
N GLU A 86 -5.65 -19.67 14.23
CA GLU A 86 -6.53 -18.50 14.02
C GLU A 86 -7.64 -18.81 13.01
N PHE A 87 -7.30 -19.42 11.88
CA PHE A 87 -8.26 -19.66 10.80
C PHE A 87 -8.87 -21.07 10.81
N GLY A 88 -8.37 -22.00 11.63
CA GLY A 88 -8.75 -23.41 11.54
C GLY A 88 -8.39 -24.03 10.17
N LEU A 89 -7.27 -23.60 9.58
CA LEU A 89 -6.83 -23.97 8.24
C LEU A 89 -5.37 -24.43 8.23
N THR A 90 -5.03 -25.43 7.42
CA THR A 90 -3.63 -25.77 7.15
C THR A 90 -3.04 -24.87 6.07
N PHE A 91 -1.94 -24.18 6.34
CA PHE A 91 -1.21 -23.42 5.33
C PHE A 91 0.11 -24.11 4.98
N LYS A 92 0.51 -23.98 3.71
CA LYS A 92 1.89 -24.19 3.29
C LYS A 92 2.67 -22.90 3.53
N THR A 93 3.98 -22.98 3.75
CA THR A 93 4.81 -21.80 3.98
C THR A 93 5.97 -21.71 3.00
N LYS A 94 6.34 -20.48 2.66
CA LYS A 94 7.55 -20.14 1.90
C LYS A 94 8.13 -18.83 2.42
N TYR A 95 9.39 -18.56 2.09
CA TYR A 95 10.03 -17.29 2.39
C TYR A 95 10.96 -16.87 1.25
N THR A 96 11.24 -15.57 1.20
CA THR A 96 12.36 -15.04 0.41
C THR A 96 13.61 -14.99 1.29
N GLN A 97 14.80 -14.99 0.67
CA GLN A 97 16.07 -14.89 1.41
C GLN A 97 16.22 -13.62 2.26
N LYS A 98 15.37 -12.61 2.06
CA LYS A 98 15.39 -11.36 2.82
C LYS A 98 14.19 -11.27 3.76
N TYR A 99 13.14 -10.53 3.39
CA TYR A 99 12.18 -10.03 4.38
C TYR A 99 10.79 -10.64 4.28
N PHE A 100 10.46 -11.40 3.23
CA PHE A 100 9.10 -11.92 3.07
C PHE A 100 8.94 -13.33 3.62
N ASN A 101 7.96 -13.51 4.49
CA ASN A 101 7.46 -14.80 4.95
C ASN A 101 6.01 -14.93 4.43
N ILE A 102 5.70 -16.05 3.79
CA ILE A 102 4.40 -16.29 3.15
C ILE A 102 3.78 -17.56 3.69
N ALA A 103 2.51 -17.48 4.06
CA ALA A 103 1.64 -18.62 4.29
C ALA A 103 0.59 -18.63 3.18
N TYR A 104 0.41 -19.76 2.50
CA TYR A 104 -0.43 -19.84 1.30
C TYR A 104 -1.25 -21.11 1.23
N ARG A 105 -2.39 -20.98 0.53
CA ARG A 105 -3.30 -22.09 0.18
C ARG A 105 -3.59 -22.17 -1.33
N CYS A 106 -2.95 -21.32 -2.11
CA CYS A 106 -3.02 -21.33 -3.58
C CYS A 106 -2.13 -22.42 -4.21
N SER A 107 -2.08 -22.50 -5.54
CA SER A 107 -1.20 -23.43 -6.25
C SER A 107 0.29 -23.10 -6.04
N GLN A 108 1.15 -24.05 -6.39
CA GLN A 108 2.60 -23.86 -6.33
C GLN A 108 3.07 -22.81 -7.33
N GLU A 109 2.53 -22.81 -8.56
CA GLU A 109 2.88 -21.77 -9.55
C GLU A 109 2.45 -20.38 -9.08
N GLN A 110 1.29 -20.26 -8.43
CA GLN A 110 0.79 -18.97 -7.95
C GLN A 110 1.66 -18.37 -6.85
N VAL A 111 2.17 -19.17 -5.91
CA VAL A 111 3.08 -18.67 -4.87
C VAL A 111 4.47 -18.36 -5.43
N ASP A 112 4.94 -19.12 -6.42
CA ASP A 112 6.24 -18.85 -7.06
C ASP A 112 6.19 -17.56 -7.89
N PHE A 113 5.08 -17.33 -8.59
CA PHE A 113 4.80 -16.06 -9.26
C PHE A 113 4.72 -14.89 -8.26
N LEU A 114 4.04 -15.09 -7.12
CA LEU A 114 4.02 -14.10 -6.03
C LEU A 114 5.43 -13.76 -5.55
N LEU A 115 6.26 -14.76 -5.25
CA LEU A 115 7.64 -14.59 -4.79
C LEU A 115 8.51 -13.81 -5.78
N TYR A 116 8.40 -14.14 -7.07
CA TYR A 116 9.05 -13.41 -8.15
C TYR A 116 8.62 -11.94 -8.15
N ASN A 117 7.32 -11.69 -8.09
CA ASN A 117 6.75 -10.35 -8.05
C ASN A 117 7.20 -9.55 -6.82
N LEU A 118 7.20 -10.15 -5.63
CA LEU A 118 7.69 -9.50 -4.41
C LEU A 118 9.12 -9.00 -4.56
N LYS A 119 10.01 -9.83 -5.14
CA LYS A 119 11.39 -9.44 -5.43
C LYS A 119 11.43 -8.26 -6.41
N MET A 120 10.73 -8.40 -7.54
CA MET A 120 10.72 -7.40 -8.62
C MET A 120 10.16 -6.04 -8.18
N PHE A 121 9.28 -6.02 -7.19
CA PHE A 121 8.78 -4.78 -6.60
C PHE A 121 9.73 -4.23 -5.53
N PHE A 122 10.17 -5.07 -4.59
CA PHE A 122 10.96 -4.66 -3.44
C PHE A 122 12.31 -4.05 -3.86
N GLU A 123 13.06 -4.73 -4.73
CA GLU A 123 14.43 -4.34 -5.10
C GLU A 123 14.52 -2.92 -5.69
N PRO A 124 13.68 -2.52 -6.67
CA PRO A 124 13.71 -1.16 -7.20
C PRO A 124 12.91 -0.15 -6.38
N THR A 125 11.94 -0.57 -5.56
CA THR A 125 11.02 0.38 -4.89
C THR A 125 11.46 0.74 -3.50
N TYR A 126 11.87 -0.25 -2.70
CA TYR A 126 12.24 -0.03 -1.31
C TYR A 126 13.38 1.01 -1.15
N PRO A 127 14.53 0.88 -1.84
CA PRO A 127 15.62 1.85 -1.73
C PRO A 127 15.29 3.28 -2.18
N LYS A 128 14.19 3.51 -2.94
CA LYS A 128 13.82 4.86 -3.38
C LYS A 128 13.37 5.73 -2.20
N TYR A 129 12.81 5.12 -1.15
CA TYR A 129 12.05 5.84 -0.13
C TYR A 129 12.44 5.46 1.31
N PHE A 130 12.94 4.25 1.51
CA PHE A 130 13.06 3.67 2.84
C PHE A 130 14.51 3.62 3.31
N ARG A 131 14.78 4.26 4.45
CA ARG A 131 16.14 4.49 4.98
C ARG A 131 16.64 3.37 5.87
N TYR A 132 15.73 2.51 6.37
CA TYR A 132 16.07 1.50 7.36
C TYR A 132 15.77 0.09 6.88
N GLU A 133 16.56 -0.86 7.35
CA GLU A 133 16.27 -2.29 7.26
C GLU A 133 14.95 -2.59 7.97
N PRO A 134 14.08 -3.46 7.42
CA PRO A 134 12.90 -3.92 8.15
C PRO A 134 13.31 -4.54 9.49
N SER A 135 12.69 -4.09 10.59
CA SER A 135 12.90 -4.67 11.92
C SER A 135 12.09 -5.94 12.17
N PHE A 136 11.21 -6.30 11.23
CA PHE A 136 10.39 -7.51 11.24
C PHE A 136 10.22 -8.06 9.82
N PRO A 137 9.94 -9.37 9.66
CA PRO A 137 9.59 -9.92 8.36
C PRO A 137 8.21 -9.41 7.92
N PHE A 138 8.09 -9.08 6.64
CA PHE A 138 6.80 -8.84 5.99
C PHE A 138 6.07 -10.17 5.83
N LYS A 139 5.00 -10.33 6.62
CA LYS A 139 4.17 -11.53 6.63
C LYS A 139 3.04 -11.40 5.60
N ILE A 140 2.81 -12.43 4.80
CA ILE A 140 1.74 -12.46 3.79
C ILE A 140 0.92 -13.74 3.96
N VAL A 141 -0.38 -13.61 4.24
CA VAL A 141 -1.34 -14.71 4.17
C VAL A 141 -2.05 -14.63 2.81
N TYR A 142 -1.85 -15.67 2.00
CA TYR A 142 -2.31 -15.74 0.62
C TYR A 142 -3.32 -16.88 0.44
N PHE A 143 -4.60 -16.53 0.56
CA PHE A 143 -5.70 -17.48 0.41
C PHE A 143 -5.83 -17.97 -1.03
N GLY A 144 -6.43 -19.15 -1.22
CA GLY A 144 -6.60 -19.75 -2.55
C GLY A 144 -7.66 -19.06 -3.41
N SER A 145 -8.60 -18.31 -2.82
CA SER A 145 -9.65 -17.62 -3.57
C SER A 145 -10.23 -16.43 -2.80
N LYS A 146 -10.92 -15.53 -3.52
CA LYS A 146 -11.71 -14.45 -2.89
C LYS A 146 -12.72 -15.01 -1.88
N LYS A 147 -13.44 -16.07 -2.24
CA LYS A 147 -14.47 -16.68 -1.37
C LYS A 147 -13.89 -17.16 -0.04
N GLU A 148 -12.74 -17.81 -0.09
CA GLU A 148 -12.03 -18.27 1.12
C GLU A 148 -11.56 -17.08 1.95
N TYR A 149 -10.89 -16.11 1.32
CA TYR A 149 -10.44 -14.89 1.99
C TYR A 149 -11.59 -14.14 2.67
N SER A 150 -12.70 -13.89 1.96
CA SER A 150 -13.87 -13.19 2.51
C SER A 150 -14.45 -13.94 3.70
N ARG A 151 -14.54 -15.28 3.61
CA ARG A 151 -15.06 -16.12 4.69
C ARG A 151 -14.24 -16.01 5.96
N TYR A 152 -12.92 -16.02 5.86
CA TYR A 152 -12.03 -16.10 7.02
C TYR A 152 -11.60 -14.73 7.57
N THR A 153 -11.56 -13.70 6.73
CA THR A 153 -11.18 -12.34 7.16
C THR A 153 -12.40 -11.45 7.43
N GLY A 154 -13.59 -11.84 6.95
CA GLY A 154 -14.78 -10.99 6.96
C GLY A 154 -14.69 -9.77 6.04
N SER A 155 -13.66 -9.66 5.20
CA SER A 155 -13.41 -8.51 4.34
C SER A 155 -13.85 -8.78 2.90
N GLU A 156 -14.50 -7.80 2.28
CA GLU A 156 -14.81 -7.80 0.84
C GLU A 156 -13.78 -7.05 0.00
N ALA A 157 -12.78 -6.42 0.65
CA ALA A 157 -11.67 -5.78 -0.04
C ALA A 157 -10.79 -6.81 -0.75
N TYR A 158 -9.99 -6.36 -1.72
CA TYR A 158 -9.07 -7.27 -2.43
C TYR A 158 -7.90 -7.72 -1.55
N GLY A 159 -7.60 -6.99 -0.47
CA GLY A 159 -6.59 -7.29 0.52
C GLY A 159 -6.52 -6.16 1.54
N PHE A 160 -5.77 -6.38 2.62
CA PHE A 160 -5.42 -5.35 3.60
C PHE A 160 -4.13 -5.71 4.34
N TYR A 161 -3.36 -4.69 4.69
CA TYR A 161 -2.28 -4.79 5.67
C TYR A 161 -2.80 -4.50 7.08
N LEU A 162 -2.42 -5.33 8.05
CA LEU A 162 -2.74 -5.14 9.46
C LEU A 162 -1.47 -4.80 10.26
N PRO A 163 -1.25 -3.51 10.61
CA PRO A 163 -0.06 -3.07 11.35
C PRO A 163 0.11 -3.74 12.72
N LYS A 164 -0.97 -4.23 13.33
CA LYS A 164 -0.91 -4.90 14.64
C LYS A 164 -0.15 -6.24 14.56
N THR A 165 -0.38 -7.01 13.50
CA THR A 165 0.22 -8.33 13.29
C THR A 165 1.38 -8.30 12.28
N LYS A 166 1.61 -7.15 11.64
CA LYS A 166 2.55 -6.94 10.54
C LYS A 166 2.28 -7.88 9.35
N THR A 167 1.01 -8.21 9.15
CA THR A 167 0.56 -9.20 8.17
C THR A 167 -0.31 -8.56 7.10
N LEU A 168 0.00 -8.86 5.85
CA LEU A 168 -0.81 -8.58 4.68
C LEU A 168 -1.71 -9.79 4.40
N TYR A 169 -3.01 -9.59 4.32
CA TYR A 169 -3.98 -10.63 3.94
C TYR A 169 -4.50 -10.33 2.53
N THR A 170 -4.40 -11.31 1.63
CA THR A 170 -4.93 -11.21 0.26
C THR A 170 -5.14 -12.62 -0.30
N TYR A 171 -5.55 -12.73 -1.56
CA TYR A 171 -5.88 -14.01 -2.18
C TYR A 171 -5.36 -14.14 -3.61
N ALA A 172 -5.26 -15.38 -4.06
CA ALA A 172 -4.86 -15.72 -5.42
C ALA A 172 -5.71 -14.98 -6.45
N ASN A 173 -5.04 -14.28 -7.37
CA ASN A 173 -5.66 -13.47 -8.43
C ASN A 173 -6.40 -12.22 -7.92
N SER A 174 -6.09 -11.69 -6.73
CA SER A 174 -6.56 -10.37 -6.25
C SER A 174 -6.07 -9.19 -7.10
N GLY A 175 -5.10 -9.44 -7.99
CA GLY A 175 -4.39 -8.44 -8.78
C GLY A 175 -3.13 -7.93 -8.07
N GLU A 176 -2.07 -7.74 -8.86
CA GLU A 176 -0.76 -7.25 -8.39
C GLU A 176 -0.85 -5.85 -7.79
N GLY A 177 -1.75 -5.00 -8.32
CA GLY A 177 -1.97 -3.65 -7.81
C GLY A 177 -2.38 -3.62 -6.34
N THR A 178 -3.20 -4.57 -5.90
CA THR A 178 -3.57 -4.75 -4.49
C THR A 178 -2.35 -5.12 -3.66
N LEU A 179 -1.54 -6.06 -4.14
CA LEU A 179 -0.30 -6.47 -3.47
C LEU A 179 0.66 -5.29 -3.30
N TRP A 180 0.90 -4.51 -4.36
CA TRP A 180 1.77 -3.34 -4.28
C TRP A 180 1.25 -2.29 -3.32
N HIS A 181 -0.06 -2.04 -3.34
CA HIS A 181 -0.72 -1.08 -2.45
C HIS A 181 -0.45 -1.44 -0.99
N GLU A 182 -0.78 -2.67 -0.59
CA GLU A 182 -0.66 -3.08 0.82
C GLU A 182 0.81 -3.23 1.26
N LEU A 183 1.72 -3.60 0.35
CA LEU A 183 3.15 -3.63 0.65
C LEU A 183 3.73 -2.26 0.94
N VAL A 184 3.26 -1.21 0.26
CA VAL A 184 3.70 0.16 0.56
C VAL A 184 3.31 0.55 1.99
N HIS A 185 2.12 0.19 2.45
CA HIS A 185 1.72 0.39 3.85
C HIS A 185 2.64 -0.35 4.82
N ALA A 186 2.99 -1.61 4.50
CA ALA A 186 3.94 -2.38 5.30
C ALA A 186 5.35 -1.76 5.33
N PHE A 187 5.82 -1.22 4.21
CA PHE A 187 7.13 -0.57 4.13
C PHE A 187 7.18 0.74 4.93
N VAL A 188 6.10 1.52 4.88
CA VAL A 188 5.93 2.72 5.71
C VAL A 188 5.95 2.33 7.20
N ASP A 189 5.16 1.35 7.61
CA ASP A 189 5.11 0.88 9.01
C ASP A 189 6.48 0.35 9.51
N ALA A 190 7.25 -0.32 8.64
CA ALA A 190 8.61 -0.73 8.97
C ALA A 190 9.59 0.44 9.15
N ASN A 191 9.29 1.62 8.59
CA ASN A 191 10.19 2.78 8.59
C ASN A 191 9.71 3.96 9.44
N THR A 192 8.50 3.93 9.98
CA THR A 192 7.99 5.00 10.86
C THR A 192 7.11 4.43 11.97
N HIS A 193 7.24 4.98 13.17
CA HIS A 193 6.33 4.71 14.30
C HIS A 193 5.37 5.89 14.53
N HIS A 194 5.43 6.90 13.66
CA HIS A 194 4.62 8.10 13.77
C HIS A 194 3.39 7.98 12.90
N GLN A 195 2.32 8.68 13.32
CA GLN A 195 1.10 8.74 12.55
C GLN A 195 1.34 9.51 11.24
N VAL A 196 1.15 8.81 10.11
CA VAL A 196 1.10 9.42 8.77
C VAL A 196 -0.34 9.81 8.42
N GLN A 197 -0.54 10.88 7.66
CA GLN A 197 -1.87 11.26 7.21
C GLN A 197 -2.36 10.32 6.11
N GLN A 198 -3.68 10.09 6.06
CA GLN A 198 -4.27 9.13 5.14
C GLN A 198 -3.99 9.50 3.67
N TRP A 199 -4.04 10.77 3.29
CA TRP A 199 -3.74 11.21 1.92
C TRP A 199 -2.33 10.84 1.47
N PHE A 200 -1.37 10.83 2.40
CA PHE A 200 0.01 10.47 2.11
C PHE A 200 0.12 8.95 1.95
N SER A 201 -0.35 8.19 2.95
CA SER A 201 -0.23 6.72 2.96
C SER A 201 -0.95 6.11 1.77
N GLU A 202 -2.22 6.47 1.57
CA GLU A 202 -3.04 5.97 0.47
C GLU A 202 -2.59 6.51 -0.88
N GLY A 203 -2.12 7.75 -0.96
CA GLY A 203 -1.64 8.33 -2.21
C GLY A 203 -0.38 7.63 -2.72
N LEU A 204 0.58 7.37 -1.82
CA LEU A 204 1.82 6.66 -2.13
C LEU A 204 1.53 5.20 -2.51
N ALA A 205 0.69 4.51 -1.75
CA ALA A 205 0.28 3.14 -2.04
C ALA A 205 -0.48 3.05 -3.37
N SER A 206 -1.48 3.90 -3.58
CA SER A 206 -2.28 3.89 -4.81
C SER A 206 -1.49 4.27 -6.06
N PHE A 207 -0.39 5.03 -5.95
CA PHE A 207 0.49 5.28 -7.09
C PHE A 207 0.95 3.97 -7.76
N TYR A 208 1.26 2.96 -6.94
CA TYR A 208 1.80 1.68 -7.38
C TYR A 208 0.75 0.67 -7.89
N GLU A 209 -0.55 0.92 -7.71
CA GLU A 209 -1.61 -0.02 -8.10
C GLU A 209 -1.68 -0.37 -9.60
N MET A 210 -1.08 0.45 -10.47
CA MET A 210 -1.02 0.21 -11.92
C MET A 210 0.42 -0.08 -12.37
N ALA A 211 1.32 -0.35 -11.43
CA ALA A 211 2.64 -0.85 -11.74
C ALA A 211 2.56 -2.33 -12.15
N ALA A 212 3.48 -2.75 -13.00
CA ALA A 212 3.51 -4.09 -13.54
C ALA A 212 4.95 -4.59 -13.71
N VAL A 213 5.12 -5.90 -13.66
CA VAL A 213 6.37 -6.56 -14.03
C VAL A 213 6.25 -7.06 -15.47
N TYR A 214 7.12 -6.59 -16.35
CA TYR A 214 7.18 -7.03 -17.74
C TYR A 214 8.63 -7.10 -18.21
N GLY A 215 9.03 -8.23 -18.80
CA GLY A 215 10.38 -8.47 -19.30
C GLY A 215 11.45 -8.36 -18.21
N ASN A 216 11.22 -8.98 -17.05
CA ASN A 216 12.11 -8.89 -15.87
C ASN A 216 12.40 -7.45 -15.43
N LYS A 217 11.45 -6.55 -15.63
CA LYS A 217 11.56 -5.16 -15.22
C LYS A 217 10.26 -4.68 -14.58
N PHE A 218 10.41 -3.93 -13.48
CA PHE A 218 9.29 -3.27 -12.83
C PHE A 218 9.02 -1.92 -13.51
N HIS A 219 7.76 -1.69 -13.90
CA HIS A 219 7.30 -0.47 -14.57
C HIS A 219 6.29 0.25 -13.69
N GLU A 220 6.55 1.54 -13.43
CA GLU A 220 5.69 2.42 -12.61
C GLU A 220 5.35 3.70 -13.38
N GLY A 221 4.51 4.57 -12.79
CA GLY A 221 4.16 5.86 -13.38
C GLY A 221 3.06 5.76 -14.43
N TYR A 222 1.90 5.24 -14.01
CA TYR A 222 0.69 5.18 -14.82
C TYR A 222 -0.46 5.87 -14.10
N THR A 223 -1.42 6.41 -14.86
CA THR A 223 -2.76 6.68 -14.35
C THR A 223 -3.53 5.36 -14.19
N ASN A 224 -4.63 5.35 -13.45
CA ASN A 224 -5.43 4.13 -13.25
C ASN A 224 -6.94 4.38 -13.41
N TRP A 225 -7.76 3.42 -13.00
CA TRP A 225 -9.22 3.48 -13.10
C TRP A 225 -9.88 4.60 -12.29
N ARG A 226 -9.19 5.20 -11.30
CA ARG A 226 -9.71 6.33 -10.52
C ARG A 226 -9.52 7.68 -11.23
N HIS A 227 -8.63 7.75 -12.23
CA HIS A 227 -8.30 9.00 -12.93
C HIS A 227 -9.50 9.71 -13.57
N PRO A 228 -10.47 9.01 -14.22
CA PRO A 228 -11.67 9.64 -14.75
C PRO A 228 -12.49 10.41 -13.70
N THR A 229 -12.58 9.89 -12.46
CA THR A 229 -13.29 10.55 -11.36
C THR A 229 -12.64 11.87 -10.98
N LEU A 230 -11.31 11.91 -10.90
CA LEU A 230 -10.56 13.15 -10.67
C LEU A 230 -10.85 14.18 -11.78
N LYS A 231 -10.75 13.78 -13.05
CA LYS A 231 -11.03 14.66 -14.19
C LYS A 231 -12.45 15.21 -14.17
N LYS A 232 -13.44 14.37 -13.84
CA LYS A 232 -14.85 14.78 -13.70
C LYS A 232 -14.99 15.88 -12.64
N LYS A 233 -14.40 15.70 -11.46
CA LYS A 233 -14.47 16.67 -10.35
C LYS A 233 -13.79 17.99 -10.69
N ILE A 234 -12.62 17.95 -11.35
CA ILE A 234 -11.93 19.15 -11.84
C ILE A 234 -12.82 19.93 -12.82
N ARG A 235 -13.40 19.25 -13.83
CA ARG A 235 -14.24 19.90 -14.85
C ARG A 235 -15.52 20.50 -14.28
N LYS A 236 -16.10 19.86 -13.27
CA LYS A 236 -17.29 20.35 -12.57
C LYS A 236 -16.99 21.46 -11.55
N LYS A 237 -15.72 21.85 -11.37
CA LYS A 237 -15.27 22.78 -10.32
C LYS A 237 -15.63 22.29 -8.90
N GLU A 238 -15.82 20.98 -8.73
CA GLU A 238 -16.08 20.30 -7.45
C GLU A 238 -14.75 19.79 -6.85
N PHE A 239 -13.72 20.63 -6.83
CA PHE A 239 -12.39 20.27 -6.36
C PHE A 239 -12.08 21.01 -5.06
N LEU A 240 -12.03 20.30 -3.94
CA LEU A 240 -11.49 20.82 -2.69
C LEU A 240 -10.06 21.33 -2.95
N PRO A 241 -9.61 22.49 -2.45
CA PRO A 241 -8.23 22.92 -2.62
C PRO A 241 -7.20 21.90 -2.10
N LEU A 242 -6.01 21.84 -2.70
CA LEU A 242 -4.90 20.99 -2.28
C LEU A 242 -4.41 21.38 -0.90
N ALA A 243 -4.37 22.68 -0.61
CA ALA A 243 -3.97 23.19 0.70
C ALA A 243 -4.87 22.65 1.82
N ASP A 244 -6.19 22.66 1.62
CA ASP A 244 -7.14 22.13 2.62
C ASP A 244 -7.02 20.61 2.74
N PHE A 245 -6.98 19.93 1.61
CA PHE A 245 -6.89 18.47 1.56
C PHE A 245 -5.63 17.90 2.23
N MET A 246 -4.46 18.51 2.01
CA MET A 246 -3.21 18.04 2.62
C MET A 246 -3.16 18.30 4.13
N GLN A 247 -3.99 19.21 4.63
CA GLN A 247 -4.15 19.51 6.05
C GLN A 247 -5.10 18.53 6.77
N GLU A 248 -5.88 17.72 6.03
CA GLU A 248 -6.78 16.74 6.61
C GLU A 248 -6.05 15.50 7.13
N LYS A 249 -6.48 15.00 8.29
CA LYS A 249 -6.01 13.71 8.83
C LYS A 249 -6.63 12.52 8.09
N TYR A 250 -7.90 12.66 7.69
CA TYR A 250 -8.72 11.63 7.06
C TYR A 250 -9.30 12.17 5.76
N MET A 251 -9.37 11.32 4.73
CA MET A 251 -9.92 11.69 3.43
C MET A 251 -11.37 11.22 3.29
N SER A 252 -12.18 12.01 2.57
CA SER A 252 -13.50 11.55 2.09
C SER A 252 -13.38 10.49 0.98
N GLU A 253 -14.30 9.53 0.96
CA GLU A 253 -14.23 8.34 0.13
C GLU A 253 -14.24 8.62 -1.40
N GLY A 254 -13.56 7.77 -2.16
CA GLY A 254 -13.52 7.77 -3.63
C GLY A 254 -12.72 8.93 -4.26
N HIS A 255 -13.19 10.17 -4.10
CA HIS A 255 -12.53 11.35 -4.69
C HIS A 255 -11.20 11.66 -4.01
N GLY A 256 -11.14 11.55 -2.67
CA GLY A 256 -9.91 11.76 -1.90
C GLY A 256 -8.78 10.83 -2.37
N TYR A 257 -9.08 9.55 -2.57
CA TYR A 257 -8.12 8.57 -3.12
C TYR A 257 -7.62 8.93 -4.52
N ALA A 258 -8.52 9.33 -5.43
CA ALA A 258 -8.12 9.73 -6.78
C ALA A 258 -7.19 10.95 -6.76
N LYS A 259 -7.46 11.91 -5.86
CA LYS A 259 -6.69 13.13 -5.66
C LYS A 259 -5.33 12.84 -5.00
N ALA A 260 -5.31 12.11 -3.89
CA ALA A 260 -4.08 11.66 -3.23
C ALA A 260 -3.17 10.92 -4.21
N ARG A 261 -3.71 9.93 -4.93
CA ARG A 261 -2.95 9.18 -5.93
C ARG A 261 -2.31 10.10 -6.97
N PHE A 262 -3.10 11.01 -7.56
CA PHE A 262 -2.57 11.86 -8.62
C PHE A 262 -1.58 12.89 -8.10
N LEU A 263 -1.57 13.24 -6.80
CA LEU A 263 -0.51 14.06 -6.20
C LEU A 263 0.85 13.35 -6.28
N PHE A 264 0.89 12.04 -6.03
CA PHE A 264 2.12 11.26 -6.20
C PHE A 264 2.47 11.05 -7.68
N CYS A 265 1.49 10.92 -8.57
CA CYS A 265 1.74 10.98 -10.02
C CYS A 265 2.37 12.30 -10.45
N TYR A 266 1.86 13.41 -9.93
CA TYR A 266 2.36 14.75 -10.18
C TYR A 266 3.80 14.89 -9.70
N LEU A 267 4.09 14.53 -8.45
CA LEU A 267 5.45 14.48 -7.92
C LEU A 267 6.39 13.58 -8.74
N TRP A 268 5.90 12.44 -9.23
CA TRP A 268 6.68 11.54 -10.08
C TRP A 268 7.01 12.15 -11.45
N ILE A 269 6.05 12.83 -12.08
CA ILE A 269 6.22 13.58 -13.33
C ILE A 269 7.31 14.65 -13.17
N HIS A 270 7.34 15.32 -12.02
CA HIS A 270 8.33 16.34 -11.67
C HIS A 270 9.64 15.78 -11.10
N ARG A 271 9.78 14.45 -10.96
CA ARG A 271 10.96 13.78 -10.36
C ARG A 271 11.22 14.18 -8.90
N LYS A 272 10.19 14.61 -8.16
CA LYS A 272 10.28 15.03 -6.75
C LYS A 272 9.73 14.02 -5.77
N MET A 273 9.08 12.94 -6.26
CA MET A 273 8.42 11.96 -5.40
C MET A 273 9.37 11.31 -4.36
N PRO A 274 10.58 10.81 -4.71
CA PRO A 274 11.50 10.27 -3.71
C PRO A 274 11.88 11.26 -2.61
N ASP A 275 12.23 12.49 -3.00
CA ASP A 275 12.66 13.54 -2.06
C ASP A 275 11.50 13.93 -1.13
N PHE A 276 10.30 14.10 -1.69
CA PHE A 276 9.11 14.45 -0.93
C PHE A 276 8.72 13.36 0.08
N VAL A 277 8.72 12.09 -0.34
CA VAL A 277 8.42 10.95 0.54
C VAL A 277 9.44 10.85 1.68
N ASN A 278 10.73 11.03 1.38
CA ASN A 278 11.79 11.04 2.40
C ASN A 278 11.61 12.18 3.39
N ALA A 279 11.42 13.42 2.93
CA ALA A 279 11.19 14.56 3.80
C ALA A 279 9.95 14.33 4.68
N TYR A 280 8.85 13.86 4.10
CA TYR A 280 7.62 13.60 4.85
C TYR A 280 7.83 12.56 5.95
N LEU A 281 8.42 11.40 5.64
CA LEU A 281 8.55 10.30 6.59
C LEU A 281 9.58 10.56 7.69
N TYR A 282 10.71 11.22 7.37
CA TYR A 282 11.85 11.29 8.29
C TYR A 282 12.12 12.68 8.85
N GLU A 283 11.58 13.74 8.26
CA GLU A 283 11.81 15.11 8.72
C GLU A 283 10.53 15.73 9.29
N LEU A 284 9.38 15.46 8.65
CA LEU A 284 8.11 16.08 9.03
C LEU A 284 7.31 15.24 10.03
N ALA A 285 6.96 13.99 9.68
CA ALA A 285 6.10 13.12 10.49
C ALA A 285 6.61 12.85 11.92
N PRO A 286 7.94 12.81 12.20
CA PRO A 286 8.44 12.74 13.57
C PRO A 286 8.20 14.00 14.40
N LYS A 287 8.11 15.18 13.76
CA LYS A 287 8.07 16.49 14.42
C LYS A 287 6.66 17.08 14.51
N TYR A 288 5.82 16.79 13.53
CA TYR A 288 4.51 17.43 13.38
C TYR A 288 3.39 16.40 13.29
N LYS A 289 2.18 16.79 13.68
CA LYS A 289 0.97 15.95 13.61
C LYS A 289 -0.23 16.74 13.09
N GLY A 290 -1.24 16.03 12.61
CA GLY A 290 -2.52 16.61 12.20
C GLY A 290 -2.38 17.75 11.18
N LYS A 291 -3.11 18.85 11.40
CA LYS A 291 -3.13 20.01 10.51
C LYS A 291 -1.74 20.62 10.31
N GLU A 292 -0.91 20.66 11.35
CA GLU A 292 0.43 21.25 11.26
C GLU A 292 1.36 20.41 10.38
N LEU A 293 1.29 19.08 10.47
CA LEU A 293 2.02 18.19 9.54
C LEU A 293 1.65 18.48 8.08
N GLY A 294 0.36 18.67 7.80
CA GLY A 294 -0.11 19.05 6.48
C GLY A 294 0.43 20.39 5.98
N LYS A 295 0.47 21.41 6.85
CA LYS A 295 1.06 22.72 6.50
C LYS A 295 2.55 22.62 6.17
N GLN A 296 3.31 21.84 6.94
CA GLN A 296 4.74 21.65 6.70
C GLN A 296 5.00 20.83 5.42
N ALA A 297 4.11 19.87 5.12
CA ALA A 297 4.14 19.14 3.85
C ALA A 297 3.86 20.07 2.66
N ILE A 298 2.93 21.02 2.78
CA ILE A 298 2.67 22.05 1.76
C ILE A 298 3.92 22.92 1.54
N LYS A 299 4.50 23.48 2.60
CA LYS A 299 5.74 24.29 2.50
C LYS A 299 6.88 23.53 1.82
N THR A 300 7.00 22.24 2.13
CA THR A 300 7.99 21.35 1.51
C THR A 300 7.71 21.17 0.02
N LEU A 301 6.44 20.97 -0.36
CA LEU A 301 6.01 20.86 -1.75
C LEU A 301 6.30 22.16 -2.53
N GLU A 302 5.96 23.31 -1.94
CA GLU A 302 6.19 24.63 -2.53
C GLU A 302 7.67 24.87 -2.80
N LYS A 303 8.53 24.61 -1.80
CA LYS A 303 9.99 24.69 -1.94
C LYS A 303 10.53 23.74 -3.01
N MET A 304 10.05 22.50 -3.07
CA MET A 304 10.56 21.49 -4.01
C MET A 304 10.21 21.78 -5.46
N LEU A 305 9.09 22.46 -5.69
CA LEU A 305 8.53 22.77 -7.01
C LEU A 305 8.72 24.22 -7.42
N ASP A 306 9.27 25.05 -6.53
CA ASP A 306 9.50 26.48 -6.72
C ASP A 306 8.24 27.25 -7.14
N LYS A 307 7.15 26.97 -6.43
CA LYS A 307 5.80 27.51 -6.70
C LYS A 307 4.99 27.54 -5.41
N ASP A 308 4.11 28.52 -5.25
CA ASP A 308 3.10 28.45 -4.20
C ASP A 308 2.07 27.33 -4.46
N ILE A 309 1.33 26.95 -3.42
CA ILE A 309 0.36 25.85 -3.48
C ILE A 309 -0.77 26.10 -4.48
N ALA A 310 -1.14 27.35 -4.74
CA ALA A 310 -2.17 27.68 -5.71
C ALA A 310 -1.68 27.44 -7.15
N ALA A 311 -0.45 27.87 -7.46
CA ALA A 311 0.20 27.63 -8.74
C ALA A 311 0.46 26.13 -8.97
N ILE A 312 0.85 25.39 -7.92
CA ILE A 312 0.97 23.93 -7.95
C ILE A 312 -0.38 23.30 -8.26
N GLU A 313 -1.46 23.73 -7.61
CA GLU A 313 -2.80 23.21 -7.86
C GLU A 313 -3.25 23.43 -9.31
N GLN A 314 -2.99 24.61 -9.88
CA GLN A 314 -3.35 24.88 -11.27
C GLN A 314 -2.58 23.96 -12.23
N ASP A 315 -1.27 23.79 -12.05
CA ASP A 315 -0.47 22.88 -12.87
C ASP A 315 -0.88 21.41 -12.66
N TYR A 316 -1.15 21.01 -11.42
CA TYR A 316 -1.70 19.71 -11.07
C TYR A 316 -3.01 19.42 -11.83
N LYS A 317 -3.97 20.36 -11.81
CA LYS A 317 -5.26 20.21 -12.50
C LYS A 317 -5.06 20.14 -14.01
N LYS A 318 -4.23 21.03 -14.56
CA LYS A 318 -3.87 21.05 -15.99
C LYS A 318 -3.31 19.71 -16.42
N ARG A 319 -2.32 19.17 -15.71
CA ARG A 319 -1.73 17.84 -16.00
C ARG A 319 -2.72 16.70 -15.81
N ALA A 320 -3.58 16.73 -14.79
CA ALA A 320 -4.60 15.71 -14.61
C ALA A 320 -5.52 15.62 -15.84
N LEU A 321 -5.84 16.76 -16.44
CA LEU A 321 -6.69 16.83 -17.63
C LEU A 321 -6.01 16.31 -18.90
N THR A 322 -4.67 16.38 -19.02
CA THR A 322 -3.93 15.91 -20.21
C THR A 322 -3.85 14.40 -20.34
N TYR A 323 -3.83 13.65 -19.22
CA TYR A 323 -3.70 12.19 -19.27
C TYR A 323 -5.05 11.47 -19.41
N GLY A 324 -5.05 10.36 -20.16
CA GLY A 324 -6.18 9.44 -20.28
C GLY A 324 -6.28 8.47 -19.09
N LYS A 325 -7.24 7.53 -19.15
CA LYS A 325 -7.31 6.38 -18.23
C LYS A 325 -6.19 5.40 -18.58
N MET A 326 -5.54 4.79 -17.58
CA MET A 326 -4.50 3.75 -17.76
C MET A 326 -3.33 4.18 -18.66
N SER A 327 -3.08 5.48 -18.77
CA SER A 327 -2.01 6.04 -19.60
C SER A 327 -0.69 6.15 -18.83
N ARG A 328 0.41 5.85 -19.51
CA ARG A 328 1.78 6.06 -19.01
C ARG A 328 2.09 7.54 -18.84
N LEU A 329 2.62 7.91 -17.69
CA LEU A 329 3.03 9.27 -17.37
C LEU A 329 4.39 9.57 -18.01
N LYS A 330 4.59 10.82 -18.41
CA LYS A 330 5.87 11.31 -18.94
C LYS A 330 6.52 12.24 -17.92
N LYS A 331 7.77 11.94 -17.55
CA LYS A 331 8.59 12.84 -16.73
C LYS A 331 8.93 14.10 -17.52
N ILE A 332 8.91 15.24 -16.86
CA ILE A 332 9.35 16.51 -17.46
C ILE A 332 10.87 16.43 -17.66
N LYS A 333 11.34 16.99 -18.78
CA LYS A 333 12.78 17.16 -19.04
C LYS A 333 13.31 18.20 -18.05
N LYS A 334 14.50 17.94 -17.49
CA LYS A 334 15.16 18.93 -16.63
C LYS A 334 15.52 20.16 -17.43
#